data_AF-E0A8P0-F1
#
_entry.id   AF-E0A8P0-F1
#
_cell.length_a   1.000
_cell.length_b   1.000
_cell.length_c   1.000
_cell.angle_alpha   90.00
_cell.angle_beta   90.00
_cell.angle_gamma   90.00
#
_symmetry.space_group_name_H-M   'P 1'
#
loop_
_entity.id
_entity.type
_entity.pdbx_description
1 polymer ?
#
loop_
_entity_poly.entity_id
_entity_poly.type
_entity_poly.pdbx_seq_one_letter_code
_entity_poly.pdbx_strand_id
1 'polypeptide(L)'
;MENGKGDESEVKKLWGDFVEDQATTVKGLTIKQSTFENFRELLTFADIAQKSFKNSAAQNSRLHILGVDDVSSVVQTLPYSLINKTSDFFIKTGSKNRKTTVSYASFKNSNNPGVQNLSKVYDKFKSSLQTKSLTLLAGGEYPSAYQTKHEYAFGIGSTAGYRHNFLSDDSKKTIFTVKDTGFKGEKDLEFKNTAKSKDGVDLLVLSGEHTNYIFKSGTDKNKLTGEKQKALKHSYKSVDASTDAKIDVVLKDITSNDSNNAKNQWLLFIKKDNKQDIESVKNKGTEIGTVIETKSKDPAKYKVFFFKDESQLEKKELSSTGTLQENELIAFPVPGKW
;
A
#
# COMPACT_ATOMS: atom_id res chain seq x y z
N MET A 1 18.92 -20.54 -10.94
CA MET A 1 19.11 -19.22 -10.30
C MET A 1 19.73 -19.49 -8.95
N GLU A 2 20.92 -18.95 -8.65
CA GLU A 2 21.53 -19.06 -7.32
C GLU A 2 20.99 -18.00 -6.35
N ASN A 3 20.63 -16.83 -6.90
CA ASN A 3 19.98 -15.75 -6.16
C ASN A 3 18.53 -16.19 -5.82
N GLY A 4 18.13 -16.09 -4.55
CA GLY A 4 16.84 -16.56 -4.03
C GLY A 4 16.83 -17.97 -3.43
N LYS A 5 17.99 -18.63 -3.28
CA LYS A 5 18.06 -19.89 -2.51
C LYS A 5 18.01 -19.66 -0.99
N GLY A 6 18.41 -18.47 -0.53
CA GLY A 6 18.52 -18.15 0.88
C GLY A 6 17.17 -17.90 1.56
N ASP A 7 16.18 -17.43 0.81
CA ASP A 7 14.85 -17.04 1.27
C ASP A 7 13.74 -18.02 0.84
N GLU A 8 14.01 -18.97 -0.07
CA GLU A 8 13.02 -19.89 -0.66
C GLU A 8 12.12 -20.57 0.39
N SER A 9 12.69 -21.05 1.49
CA SER A 9 11.91 -21.68 2.55
C SER A 9 10.96 -20.71 3.26
N GLU A 10 11.38 -19.47 3.47
CA GLU A 10 10.54 -18.45 4.13
C GLU A 10 9.47 -17.92 3.19
N VAL A 11 9.82 -17.69 1.92
CA VAL A 11 8.84 -17.35 0.87
C VAL A 11 7.81 -18.45 0.74
N LYS A 12 8.20 -19.72 0.72
CA LYS A 12 7.26 -20.86 0.67
C LYS A 12 6.34 -20.90 1.87
N LYS A 13 6.85 -20.67 3.09
CA LYS A 13 6.00 -20.59 4.31
C LYS A 13 5.00 -19.44 4.21
N LEU A 14 5.44 -18.28 3.70
CA LEU A 14 4.60 -17.09 3.55
C LEU A 14 3.49 -17.31 2.52
N TRP A 15 3.83 -17.75 1.30
CA TRP A 15 2.89 -17.94 0.19
C TRP A 15 2.02 -19.19 0.32
N GLY A 16 2.47 -20.16 1.11
CA GLY A 16 1.77 -21.40 1.40
C GLY A 16 2.03 -22.48 0.35
N ASP A 17 1.46 -23.66 0.60
CA ASP A 17 1.64 -24.79 -0.33
C ASP A 17 1.01 -24.50 -1.69
N PHE A 18 1.53 -25.20 -2.70
CA PHE A 18 0.93 -25.24 -4.01
C PHE A 18 -0.51 -25.78 -3.96
N VAL A 19 -1.39 -25.19 -4.76
CA VAL A 19 -2.77 -25.64 -4.93
C VAL A 19 -2.82 -26.63 -6.07
N GLU A 20 -2.99 -27.92 -5.77
CA GLU A 20 -2.96 -29.01 -6.77
C GLU A 20 -3.93 -28.82 -7.94
N ASP A 21 -5.08 -28.20 -7.71
CA ASP A 21 -6.04 -27.87 -8.78
C ASP A 21 -5.47 -26.94 -9.86
N GLN A 22 -4.37 -26.22 -9.57
CA GLN A 22 -3.67 -25.39 -10.54
C GLN A 22 -2.58 -26.13 -11.32
N ALA A 23 -2.29 -27.40 -11.03
CA ALA A 23 -1.18 -28.16 -11.63
C ALA A 23 -1.23 -28.15 -13.16
N THR A 24 -2.40 -28.41 -13.76
CA THR A 24 -2.57 -28.41 -15.23
C THR A 24 -2.37 -27.02 -15.82
N THR A 25 -2.95 -25.99 -15.20
CA THR A 25 -2.81 -24.59 -15.63
C THR A 25 -1.35 -24.14 -15.62
N VAL A 26 -0.62 -24.47 -14.54
CA VAL A 26 0.79 -24.11 -14.37
C VAL A 26 1.68 -24.90 -15.32
N LYS A 27 1.44 -26.21 -15.53
CA LYS A 27 2.18 -27.00 -16.54
C LYS A 27 1.99 -26.48 -17.96
N GLY A 28 0.83 -25.89 -18.26
CA GLY A 28 0.55 -25.24 -19.55
C GLY A 28 1.17 -23.86 -19.71
N LEU A 29 1.71 -23.26 -18.64
CA LEU A 29 2.31 -21.94 -18.67
C LEU A 29 3.73 -22.00 -19.24
N THR A 30 3.97 -21.28 -20.34
CA THR A 30 5.33 -21.02 -20.83
C THR A 30 5.77 -19.63 -20.41
N ILE A 31 6.71 -19.55 -19.48
CA ILE A 31 7.32 -18.27 -19.06
C ILE A 31 8.45 -17.94 -20.02
N LYS A 32 8.36 -16.78 -20.68
CA LYS A 32 9.36 -16.27 -21.62
C LYS A 32 9.51 -14.76 -21.44
N GLN A 33 10.47 -14.15 -22.13
CA GLN A 33 10.71 -12.70 -22.06
C GLN A 33 9.44 -11.87 -22.33
N SER A 34 8.61 -12.27 -23.31
CA SER A 34 7.36 -11.55 -23.60
C SER A 34 6.36 -11.55 -22.44
N THR A 35 6.43 -12.53 -21.53
CA THR A 35 5.62 -12.56 -20.31
C THR A 35 5.85 -11.31 -19.45
N PHE A 36 7.07 -10.78 -19.48
CA PHE A 36 7.45 -9.60 -18.70
C PHE A 36 7.50 -8.31 -19.54
N GLU A 37 7.52 -8.38 -20.87
CA GLU A 37 7.51 -7.21 -21.75
C GLU A 37 6.11 -6.81 -22.25
N ASN A 38 5.15 -7.74 -22.20
CA ASN A 38 3.76 -7.52 -22.59
C ASN A 38 2.86 -7.52 -21.34
N PHE A 39 2.15 -6.42 -21.10
CA PHE A 39 1.36 -6.25 -19.88
C PHE A 39 0.19 -7.25 -19.78
N ARG A 40 -0.40 -7.63 -20.91
CA ARG A 40 -1.49 -8.63 -20.92
C ARG A 40 -0.98 -10.02 -20.57
N GLU A 41 0.19 -10.41 -21.07
CA GLU A 41 0.85 -11.67 -20.69
C GLU A 41 1.27 -11.64 -19.22
N LEU A 42 1.83 -10.52 -18.73
CA LEU A 42 2.19 -10.34 -17.32
C LEU A 42 0.97 -10.51 -16.40
N LEU A 43 -0.16 -9.89 -16.74
CA LEU A 43 -1.39 -10.06 -15.96
C LEU A 43 -1.94 -11.49 -16.03
N THR A 44 -1.76 -12.18 -17.15
CA THR A 44 -2.20 -13.58 -17.28
C THR A 44 -1.35 -14.50 -16.42
N PHE A 45 -0.03 -14.29 -16.42
CA PHE A 45 0.88 -14.94 -15.48
C PHE A 45 0.51 -14.64 -14.03
N ALA A 46 0.25 -13.37 -13.70
CA ALA A 46 -0.14 -12.94 -12.37
C ALA A 46 -1.44 -13.58 -11.90
N ASP A 47 -2.46 -13.68 -12.77
CA ASP A 47 -3.73 -14.34 -12.47
C ASP A 47 -3.55 -15.83 -12.11
N ILE A 48 -2.64 -16.52 -12.80
CA ILE A 48 -2.34 -17.93 -12.55
C ILE A 48 -1.53 -18.08 -11.26
N ALA A 49 -0.46 -17.29 -11.11
CA ALA A 49 0.42 -17.36 -9.96
C ALA A 49 -0.32 -17.01 -8.65
N GLN A 50 -1.22 -16.02 -8.67
CA GLN A 50 -2.02 -15.63 -7.50
C GLN A 50 -2.85 -16.79 -6.94
N LYS A 51 -3.37 -17.66 -7.81
CA LYS A 51 -4.21 -18.82 -7.46
C LYS A 51 -3.40 -20.07 -7.12
N SER A 52 -2.11 -20.09 -7.44
CA SER A 52 -1.27 -21.27 -7.37
C SER A 52 -0.82 -21.61 -5.95
N PHE A 53 -0.96 -20.72 -4.98
CA PHE A 53 -0.55 -20.94 -3.59
C PHE A 53 -1.68 -20.66 -2.60
N LYS A 54 -1.78 -21.47 -1.55
CA LYS A 54 -2.91 -21.44 -0.60
C LYS A 54 -3.10 -20.08 0.07
N ASN A 55 -2.02 -19.42 0.51
CA ASN A 55 -2.16 -18.16 1.26
C ASN A 55 -2.44 -16.99 0.32
N SER A 56 -1.85 -16.96 -0.87
CA SER A 56 -2.13 -15.91 -1.87
C SER A 56 -3.54 -16.01 -2.44
N ALA A 57 -4.07 -17.23 -2.61
CA ALA A 57 -5.43 -17.46 -3.11
C ALA A 57 -6.53 -17.12 -2.08
N ALA A 58 -6.18 -16.94 -0.80
CA ALA A 58 -7.14 -16.70 0.28
C ALA A 58 -7.94 -15.41 0.08
N GLN A 59 -9.20 -15.41 0.55
CA GLN A 59 -10.12 -14.28 0.32
C GLN A 59 -9.58 -12.95 0.88
N ASN A 60 -8.91 -12.96 2.02
CA ASN A 60 -8.33 -11.76 2.62
C ASN A 60 -6.80 -11.88 2.63
N SER A 61 -6.20 -12.36 1.54
CA SER A 61 -4.75 -12.40 1.37
C SER A 61 -4.17 -10.98 1.31
N ARG A 62 -2.99 -10.80 1.90
CA ARG A 62 -2.13 -9.62 1.72
C ARG A 62 -1.02 -9.86 0.68
N LEU A 63 -0.92 -11.09 0.21
CA LEU A 63 0.04 -11.52 -0.79
C LEU A 63 -0.55 -11.30 -2.17
N HIS A 64 0.17 -10.56 -3.00
CA HIS A 64 -0.27 -10.15 -4.32
C HIS A 64 0.85 -10.38 -5.33
N ILE A 65 0.49 -10.77 -6.55
CA ILE A 65 1.52 -10.94 -7.58
C ILE A 65 2.01 -9.57 -8.08
N LEU A 66 1.11 -8.63 -8.43
CA LEU A 66 1.48 -7.37 -9.06
C LEU A 66 0.88 -6.16 -8.35
N GLY A 67 1.72 -5.22 -7.93
CA GLY A 67 1.33 -3.92 -7.38
C GLY A 67 1.68 -2.76 -8.32
N VAL A 68 0.81 -1.74 -8.38
CA VAL A 68 1.02 -0.52 -9.15
C VAL A 68 0.75 0.70 -8.27
N ASP A 69 1.73 1.58 -8.05
CA ASP A 69 1.54 2.85 -7.33
C ASP A 69 1.09 4.01 -8.23
N ASP A 70 1.55 4.07 -9.48
CA ASP A 70 1.15 5.08 -10.46
C ASP A 70 0.14 4.53 -11.47
N VAL A 71 -1.08 4.32 -10.98
CA VAL A 71 -2.22 3.84 -11.78
C VAL A 71 -2.47 4.72 -12.99
N SER A 72 -2.31 6.04 -12.83
CA SER A 72 -2.63 7.02 -13.88
C SER A 72 -1.70 6.89 -15.08
N SER A 73 -0.40 6.68 -14.82
CA SER A 73 0.58 6.46 -15.89
C SER A 73 0.35 5.14 -16.61
N VAL A 74 0.04 4.06 -15.88
CA VAL A 74 -0.20 2.75 -16.48
C VAL A 74 -1.45 2.76 -17.36
N VAL A 75 -2.58 3.30 -16.87
CA VAL A 75 -3.84 3.35 -17.62
C VAL A 75 -3.76 4.23 -18.88
N GLN A 76 -2.83 5.17 -18.96
CA GLN A 76 -2.60 5.97 -20.17
C GLN A 76 -1.60 5.33 -21.14
N THR A 77 -0.52 4.76 -20.61
CA THR A 77 0.58 4.20 -21.41
C THR A 77 0.14 2.95 -22.18
N LEU A 78 -0.66 2.09 -21.55
CA LEU A 78 -1.03 0.81 -22.15
C LEU A 78 -1.96 0.96 -23.37
N PRO A 79 -3.06 1.74 -23.31
CA PRO A 79 -3.84 2.02 -24.51
C PRO A 79 -3.05 2.75 -25.60
N TYR A 80 -2.11 3.62 -25.21
CA TYR A 80 -1.22 4.30 -26.13
C TYR A 80 -0.29 3.31 -26.86
N SER A 81 0.17 2.25 -26.19
CA SER A 81 0.98 1.21 -26.83
C SER A 81 0.22 0.40 -27.91
N LEU A 82 -1.12 0.47 -27.90
CA LEU A 82 -2.00 -0.29 -28.80
C LEU A 82 -2.50 0.51 -30.01
N ILE A 83 -2.19 1.81 -30.09
CA ILE A 83 -2.60 2.64 -31.22
C ILE A 83 -1.48 2.73 -32.26
N ASN A 84 -1.86 2.72 -33.53
CA ASN A 84 -0.90 2.78 -34.64
C ASN A 84 -0.51 4.22 -35.00
N LYS A 85 -1.28 5.22 -34.55
CA LYS A 85 -1.10 6.64 -34.86
C LYS A 85 -1.40 7.48 -33.63
N THR A 86 -0.55 8.45 -33.33
CA THR A 86 -0.73 9.38 -32.20
C THR A 86 -2.05 10.16 -32.27
N SER A 87 -2.58 10.39 -33.47
CA SER A 87 -3.90 11.00 -33.71
C SER A 87 -5.07 10.22 -33.10
N ASP A 88 -4.87 8.93 -32.84
CA ASP A 88 -5.89 8.02 -32.32
C ASP A 88 -5.90 8.00 -30.80
N PHE A 89 -4.93 8.65 -30.13
CA PHE A 89 -4.92 8.76 -28.68
C PHE A 89 -6.10 9.63 -28.19
N PHE A 90 -6.65 9.24 -27.06
CA PHE A 90 -7.86 9.86 -26.51
C PHE A 90 -7.62 11.19 -25.80
N ILE A 91 -6.36 11.49 -25.44
CA ILE A 91 -5.92 12.82 -24.99
C ILE A 91 -5.07 13.43 -26.11
N LYS A 92 -5.48 14.59 -26.63
CA LYS A 92 -4.74 15.28 -27.69
C LYS A 92 -4.07 16.53 -27.15
N THR A 93 -2.76 16.63 -27.33
CA THR A 93 -2.01 17.86 -27.08
C THR A 93 -1.86 18.65 -28.38
N GLY A 94 -2.03 19.96 -28.31
CA GLY A 94 -1.83 20.86 -29.44
C GLY A 94 -1.24 22.19 -28.99
N SER A 95 -1.13 23.13 -29.92
CA SER A 95 -0.73 24.52 -29.64
C SER A 95 -1.75 25.47 -30.22
N LYS A 96 -2.22 26.42 -29.41
CA LYS A 96 -3.06 27.54 -29.85
C LYS A 96 -2.47 28.82 -29.30
N ASN A 97 -2.12 29.77 -30.17
CA ASN A 97 -1.49 31.03 -29.80
C ASN A 97 -0.22 30.85 -28.93
N ARG A 98 0.65 29.89 -29.30
CA ARG A 98 1.87 29.50 -28.56
C ARG A 98 1.61 28.97 -27.13
N LYS A 99 0.37 28.63 -26.79
CA LYS A 99 0.02 27.96 -25.53
C LYS A 99 -0.32 26.50 -25.84
N THR A 100 0.24 25.59 -25.04
CA THR A 100 -0.14 24.18 -25.08
C THR A 100 -1.63 24.05 -24.74
N THR A 101 -2.37 23.36 -25.58
CA THR A 101 -3.77 23.00 -25.34
C THR A 101 -3.90 21.50 -25.17
N VAL A 102 -4.83 21.09 -24.32
CA VAL A 102 -5.17 19.68 -24.10
C VAL A 102 -6.65 19.50 -24.43
N SER A 103 -6.96 18.52 -25.29
CA SER A 103 -8.33 18.17 -25.67
C SER A 103 -8.64 16.74 -25.27
N TYR A 104 -9.77 16.57 -24.60
CA TYR A 104 -10.34 15.29 -24.19
C TYR A 104 -11.56 14.91 -25.07
N ALA A 105 -11.76 15.60 -26.19
CA ALA A 105 -12.95 15.41 -27.02
C ALA A 105 -13.08 13.99 -27.59
N SER A 106 -11.96 13.29 -27.81
CA SER A 106 -11.95 11.91 -28.32
C SER A 106 -12.72 10.94 -27.44
N PHE A 107 -12.80 11.17 -26.12
CA PHE A 107 -13.55 10.31 -25.19
C PHE A 107 -15.05 10.23 -25.51
N LYS A 108 -15.60 11.23 -26.21
CA LYS A 108 -17.01 11.22 -26.63
C LYS A 108 -17.25 10.30 -27.82
N ASN A 109 -16.19 9.86 -28.50
CA ASN A 109 -16.28 8.99 -29.66
C ASN A 109 -15.87 7.56 -29.28
N SER A 110 -16.85 6.70 -29.06
CA SER A 110 -16.63 5.27 -28.77
C SER A 110 -15.97 4.50 -29.92
N ASN A 111 -15.97 5.05 -31.13
CA ASN A 111 -15.29 4.46 -32.30
C ASN A 111 -13.82 4.91 -32.43
N ASN A 112 -13.34 5.79 -31.54
CA ASN A 112 -11.92 6.15 -31.52
C ASN A 112 -11.08 4.92 -31.07
N PRO A 113 -10.03 4.53 -31.82
CA PRO A 113 -9.23 3.34 -31.48
C PRO A 113 -8.59 3.40 -30.09
N GLY A 114 -8.10 4.58 -29.68
CA GLY A 114 -7.57 4.78 -28.33
C GLY A 114 -8.60 4.54 -27.23
N VAL A 115 -9.84 5.03 -27.42
CA VAL A 115 -10.94 4.79 -26.48
C VAL A 115 -11.31 3.31 -26.42
N GLN A 116 -11.39 2.62 -27.56
CA GLN A 116 -11.66 1.18 -27.58
C GLN A 116 -10.55 0.37 -26.89
N ASN A 117 -9.29 0.76 -27.09
CA ASN A 117 -8.15 0.13 -26.42
C ASN A 117 -8.14 0.43 -24.92
N LEU A 118 -8.53 1.62 -24.48
CA LEU A 118 -8.74 1.94 -23.07
C LEU A 118 -9.78 1.01 -22.44
N SER A 119 -10.90 0.75 -23.10
CA SER A 119 -11.91 -0.19 -22.62
C SER A 119 -11.34 -1.61 -22.47
N LYS A 120 -10.57 -2.10 -23.44
CA LYS A 120 -9.92 -3.42 -23.36
C LYS A 120 -8.95 -3.52 -22.18
N VAL A 121 -8.18 -2.45 -21.93
CA VAL A 121 -7.26 -2.37 -20.79
C VAL A 121 -8.03 -2.44 -19.49
N TYR A 122 -9.10 -1.63 -19.38
CA TYR A 122 -9.96 -1.60 -18.20
C TYR A 122 -10.62 -2.96 -17.92
N ASP A 123 -11.14 -3.65 -18.94
CA ASP A 123 -11.79 -4.96 -18.77
C ASP A 123 -10.80 -6.02 -18.25
N LYS A 124 -9.56 -6.02 -18.76
CA LYS A 124 -8.52 -6.92 -18.25
C LYS A 124 -8.11 -6.54 -16.83
N PHE A 125 -7.98 -5.26 -16.51
CA PHE A 125 -7.70 -4.81 -15.13
C PHE A 125 -8.80 -5.24 -14.18
N LYS A 126 -10.07 -5.06 -14.56
CA LYS A 126 -11.23 -5.50 -13.79
C LYS A 126 -11.14 -7.00 -13.47
N SER A 127 -10.83 -7.83 -14.46
CA SER A 127 -10.64 -9.27 -14.25
C SER A 127 -9.52 -9.57 -13.25
N SER A 128 -8.35 -8.93 -13.41
CA SER A 128 -7.19 -9.17 -12.53
C SER A 128 -7.34 -8.57 -11.13
N LEU A 129 -8.15 -7.52 -10.97
CA LEU A 129 -8.55 -6.98 -9.68
C LEU A 129 -9.50 -7.94 -8.95
N GLN A 130 -10.42 -8.59 -9.68
CA GLN A 130 -11.32 -9.60 -9.11
C GLN A 130 -10.57 -10.84 -8.62
N THR A 131 -9.50 -11.24 -9.33
CA THR A 131 -8.61 -12.34 -8.90
C THR A 131 -7.58 -11.89 -7.85
N LYS A 132 -7.45 -10.58 -7.60
CA LYS A 132 -6.49 -9.94 -6.67
C LYS A 132 -5.03 -10.13 -7.08
N SER A 133 -4.79 -10.53 -8.32
CA SER A 133 -3.43 -10.64 -8.88
C SER A 133 -2.83 -9.27 -9.18
N LEU A 134 -3.68 -8.28 -9.46
CA LEU A 134 -3.33 -6.88 -9.63
C LEU A 134 -3.88 -6.07 -8.46
N THR A 135 -3.01 -5.33 -7.78
CA THR A 135 -3.40 -4.30 -6.80
C THR A 135 -3.05 -2.92 -7.33
N LEU A 136 -4.03 -2.02 -7.27
CA LEU A 136 -3.84 -0.59 -7.51
C LEU A 136 -3.71 0.10 -6.15
N LEU A 137 -2.51 0.57 -5.83
CA LEU A 137 -2.20 1.13 -4.53
C LEU A 137 -2.69 2.57 -4.43
N ALA A 138 -3.10 2.99 -3.22
CA ALA A 138 -3.57 4.34 -3.00
C ALA A 138 -2.41 5.34 -2.98
N GLY A 139 -2.73 6.64 -3.09
CA GLY A 139 -1.71 7.69 -3.05
C GLY A 139 -0.89 7.67 -1.74
N GLY A 140 0.40 7.36 -1.85
CA GLY A 140 1.33 7.22 -0.73
C GLY A 140 1.57 5.78 -0.27
N GLU A 141 0.90 4.81 -0.88
CA GLU A 141 1.24 3.39 -0.78
C GLU A 141 2.15 2.99 -1.96
N TYR A 142 3.20 2.22 -1.68
CA TYR A 142 4.21 1.83 -2.65
C TYR A 142 4.39 0.31 -2.61
N PRO A 143 4.53 -0.40 -3.75
CA PRO A 143 4.73 -1.85 -3.76
C PRO A 143 5.96 -2.25 -2.96
N SER A 144 7.00 -1.41 -2.99
CA SER A 144 8.26 -1.57 -2.26
C SER A 144 8.07 -1.80 -0.75
N ALA A 145 7.07 -1.15 -0.14
CA ALA A 145 6.76 -1.31 1.29
C ALA A 145 6.37 -2.75 1.66
N TYR A 146 5.77 -3.47 0.71
CA TYR A 146 5.28 -4.84 0.84
C TYR A 146 6.27 -5.85 0.22
N GLN A 147 6.86 -5.51 -0.92
CA GLN A 147 7.81 -6.35 -1.66
C GLN A 147 9.07 -6.65 -0.85
N THR A 148 9.56 -5.71 -0.03
CA THR A 148 10.68 -5.96 0.91
C THR A 148 10.40 -7.08 1.92
N LYS A 149 9.15 -7.50 2.09
CA LYS A 149 8.72 -8.61 2.97
C LYS A 149 8.22 -9.83 2.19
N HIS A 150 8.51 -9.90 0.89
CA HIS A 150 7.99 -10.89 -0.06
C HIS A 150 6.45 -10.96 -0.14
N GLU A 151 5.72 -9.90 0.26
CA GLU A 151 4.27 -9.85 0.12
C GLU A 151 3.83 -9.56 -1.33
N TYR A 152 4.73 -8.98 -2.14
CA TYR A 152 4.52 -8.73 -3.57
C TYR A 152 5.61 -9.41 -4.38
N ALA A 153 5.22 -10.10 -5.46
CA ALA A 153 6.18 -10.71 -6.39
C ALA A 153 6.72 -9.69 -7.41
N PHE A 154 5.87 -8.76 -7.85
CA PHE A 154 6.21 -7.70 -8.80
C PHE A 154 5.63 -6.36 -8.34
N GLY A 155 6.39 -5.30 -8.57
CA GLY A 155 5.98 -3.92 -8.37
C GLY A 155 6.25 -3.09 -9.62
N ILE A 156 5.27 -2.26 -10.00
CA ILE A 156 5.47 -1.16 -10.95
C ILE A 156 5.40 0.13 -10.16
N GLY A 157 6.52 0.84 -10.14
CA GLY A 157 6.59 2.15 -9.52
C GLY A 157 7.76 2.97 -10.01
N SER A 158 7.97 4.10 -9.35
CA SER A 158 9.00 5.07 -9.75
C SER A 158 10.41 4.49 -9.63
N THR A 159 11.23 4.68 -10.66
CA THR A 159 12.65 4.30 -10.67
C THR A 159 13.45 5.05 -9.60
N ALA A 160 13.01 6.26 -9.22
CA ALA A 160 13.64 7.02 -8.13
C ALA A 160 13.55 6.30 -6.78
N GLY A 161 12.57 5.39 -6.63
CA GLY A 161 12.38 4.57 -5.43
C GLY A 161 13.06 3.20 -5.48
N TYR A 162 13.93 2.92 -6.47
CA TYR A 162 14.54 1.60 -6.67
C TYR A 162 15.11 0.99 -5.37
N ARG A 163 15.90 1.76 -4.61
CA ARG A 163 16.54 1.34 -3.36
C ARG A 163 15.57 1.00 -2.22
N HIS A 164 14.29 1.33 -2.35
CA HIS A 164 13.28 0.97 -1.35
C HIS A 164 12.70 -0.44 -1.57
N ASN A 165 12.99 -1.09 -2.70
CA ASN A 165 12.43 -2.40 -3.03
C ASN A 165 13.13 -3.58 -2.34
N PHE A 166 14.31 -3.35 -1.79
CA PHE A 166 15.10 -4.36 -1.10
C PHE A 166 15.66 -3.81 0.21
N LEU A 167 16.15 -4.70 1.05
CA LEU A 167 16.96 -4.39 2.22
C LEU A 167 18.37 -4.93 2.01
N SER A 168 19.34 -4.42 2.79
CA SER A 168 20.68 -4.99 2.81
C SER A 168 20.73 -6.23 3.69
N ASP A 169 21.69 -7.13 3.49
CA ASP A 169 21.78 -8.40 4.24
C ASP A 169 21.81 -8.21 5.77
N ASP A 170 22.45 -7.13 6.24
CA ASP A 170 22.55 -6.79 7.67
C ASP A 170 21.30 -6.08 8.23
N SER A 171 20.36 -5.71 7.36
CA SER A 171 19.12 -5.04 7.76
C SER A 171 18.15 -6.06 8.34
N LYS A 172 17.56 -5.68 9.48
CA LYS A 172 16.47 -6.44 10.11
C LYS A 172 15.19 -5.64 10.01
N LYS A 173 14.10 -6.31 9.66
CA LYS A 173 12.76 -5.71 9.68
C LYS A 173 11.96 -6.35 10.80
N THR A 174 11.43 -5.54 11.70
CA THR A 174 10.56 -6.04 12.78
C THR A 174 9.12 -5.73 12.46
N ILE A 175 8.31 -6.78 12.35
CA ILE A 175 6.87 -6.73 12.18
C ILE A 175 6.21 -7.04 13.51
N PHE A 176 5.14 -6.32 13.83
CA PHE A 176 4.25 -6.68 14.92
C PHE A 176 2.83 -6.89 14.42
N THR A 177 2.15 -7.88 14.99
CA THR A 177 0.72 -8.16 14.78
C THR A 177 0.02 -8.24 16.14
N VAL A 178 -1.32 -8.26 16.17
CA VAL A 178 -2.06 -8.41 17.43
C VAL A 178 -2.18 -9.89 17.80
N LYS A 179 -1.77 -10.28 19.01
CA LYS A 179 -1.77 -11.68 19.50
C LYS A 179 -3.15 -12.31 19.54
N ASP A 180 -3.21 -13.58 19.13
CA ASP A 180 -4.40 -14.44 19.21
C ASP A 180 -5.62 -13.81 18.53
N THR A 181 -5.40 -13.16 17.39
CA THR A 181 -6.47 -12.56 16.61
C THR A 181 -6.33 -12.95 15.14
N GLY A 182 -7.45 -12.99 14.42
CA GLY A 182 -7.44 -13.07 12.95
C GLY A 182 -7.04 -11.75 12.28
N PHE A 183 -6.54 -10.77 13.05
CA PHE A 183 -6.15 -9.46 12.56
C PHE A 183 -4.97 -9.61 11.60
N LYS A 184 -5.17 -9.10 10.39
CA LYS A 184 -4.17 -9.26 9.32
C LYS A 184 -3.19 -8.10 9.24
N GLY A 185 -3.37 -7.02 10.02
CA GLY A 185 -2.51 -5.84 9.98
C GLY A 185 -1.14 -6.05 10.62
N GLU A 186 -0.12 -5.42 10.01
CA GLU A 186 1.26 -5.41 10.50
C GLU A 186 1.66 -4.03 11.02
N LYS A 187 2.69 -4.00 11.88
CA LYS A 187 3.17 -2.78 12.55
C LYS A 187 3.41 -1.63 11.58
N ASP A 188 4.06 -1.85 10.46
CA ASP A 188 4.44 -0.74 9.57
C ASP A 188 3.26 -0.20 8.75
N LEU A 189 2.21 -1.00 8.57
CA LEU A 189 1.12 -0.69 7.65
C LEU A 189 -0.08 -0.09 8.38
N GLU A 190 -0.34 -0.53 9.60
CA GLU A 190 -1.49 -0.06 10.38
C GLU A 190 -1.10 0.43 11.76
N PHE A 191 0.01 -0.03 12.35
CA PHE A 191 0.50 0.57 13.57
C PHE A 191 1.39 1.78 13.29
N LYS A 192 1.35 2.74 14.19
CA LYS A 192 2.18 3.93 14.11
C LYS A 192 2.76 4.18 15.47
N ASN A 193 4.07 4.39 15.52
CA ASN A 193 4.70 4.84 16.75
C ASN A 193 4.04 6.15 17.19
N THR A 194 3.91 6.32 18.50
CA THR A 194 3.25 7.49 19.06
C THR A 194 4.08 8.13 20.15
N ALA A 195 3.90 9.45 20.27
CA ALA A 195 4.49 10.29 21.30
C ALA A 195 3.47 11.37 21.65
N LYS A 196 3.79 12.20 22.64
CA LYS A 196 3.08 13.45 22.88
C LYS A 196 3.97 14.63 22.51
N SER A 197 3.35 15.76 22.16
CA SER A 197 4.06 17.02 21.93
C SER A 197 4.87 17.45 23.17
N LYS A 198 5.82 18.36 22.98
CA LYS A 198 6.71 18.84 24.06
C LYS A 198 5.94 19.47 25.22
N ASP A 199 4.83 20.13 24.93
CA ASP A 199 3.90 20.68 25.93
C ASP A 199 2.94 19.64 26.53
N GLY A 200 2.96 18.41 26.00
CA GLY A 200 2.16 17.27 26.47
C GLY A 200 0.69 17.31 26.03
N VAL A 201 0.30 18.25 25.17
CA VAL A 201 -1.11 18.52 24.86
C VAL A 201 -1.61 17.76 23.63
N ASP A 202 -0.73 17.48 22.66
CA ASP A 202 -1.10 16.84 21.40
C ASP A 202 -0.61 15.41 21.31
N LEU A 203 -1.46 14.54 20.76
CA LEU A 203 -1.12 13.17 20.41
C LEU A 203 -0.41 13.15 19.05
N LEU A 204 0.78 12.57 19.00
CA LEU A 204 1.62 12.52 17.82
C LEU A 204 1.64 11.11 17.21
N VAL A 205 1.72 11.08 15.90
CA VAL A 205 1.83 9.89 15.06
C VAL A 205 3.13 10.01 14.27
N LEU A 206 4.07 9.13 14.56
CA LEU A 206 5.41 9.17 13.97
C LEU A 206 5.45 8.21 12.77
N SER A 207 5.94 8.71 11.63
CA SER A 207 6.00 7.98 10.37
C SER A 207 7.30 8.33 9.64
N GLY A 208 8.34 7.51 9.85
CA GLY A 208 9.69 7.83 9.39
C GLY A 208 10.18 9.13 10.03
N GLU A 209 10.67 10.06 9.23
CA GLU A 209 11.11 11.39 9.67
C GLU A 209 9.93 12.37 9.94
N HIS A 210 8.70 11.97 9.63
CA HIS A 210 7.54 12.84 9.75
C HIS A 210 6.84 12.68 11.09
N THR A 211 6.63 13.81 11.76
CA THR A 211 5.79 13.92 12.96
C THR A 211 4.43 14.47 12.56
N ASN A 212 3.38 13.69 12.78
CA ASN A 212 2.01 14.03 12.43
C ASN A 212 1.17 14.18 13.71
N TYR A 213 0.08 14.93 13.64
CA TYR A 213 -0.79 15.19 14.78
C TYR A 213 -2.09 14.40 14.67
N ILE A 214 -2.69 14.03 15.80
CA ILE A 214 -4.12 13.75 15.89
C ILE A 214 -4.79 14.96 16.54
N PHE A 215 -5.31 15.86 15.71
CA PHE A 215 -6.02 17.05 16.18
C PHE A 215 -7.37 16.69 16.79
N LYS A 216 -7.78 17.44 17.81
CA LYS A 216 -9.11 17.32 18.41
C LYS A 216 -10.21 17.79 17.44
N SER A 217 -11.45 17.38 17.71
CA SER A 217 -12.58 17.61 16.81
C SER A 217 -12.89 19.10 16.67
N GLY A 218 -12.69 19.87 17.74
CA GLY A 218 -12.84 21.32 17.78
C GLY A 218 -11.69 22.12 17.17
N THR A 219 -10.58 21.49 16.76
CA THR A 219 -9.42 22.22 16.22
C THR A 219 -9.78 22.92 14.90
N ASP A 220 -9.61 24.24 14.88
CA ASP A 220 -9.71 25.08 13.69
C ASP A 220 -8.39 25.04 12.91
N LYS A 221 -8.41 24.33 11.79
CA LYS A 221 -7.23 24.11 10.93
C LYS A 221 -6.69 25.42 10.34
N ASN A 222 -7.53 26.45 10.17
CA ASN A 222 -7.11 27.73 9.58
C ASN A 222 -6.34 28.62 10.56
N LYS A 223 -6.39 28.29 11.86
CA LYS A 223 -5.68 29.00 12.92
C LYS A 223 -4.39 28.30 13.34
N LEU A 224 -4.05 27.16 12.72
CA LEU A 224 -2.80 26.48 12.97
C LEU A 224 -1.63 27.30 12.41
N THR A 225 -0.53 27.33 13.15
CA THR A 225 0.69 28.05 12.78
C THR A 225 1.92 27.15 12.98
N GLY A 226 3.07 27.57 12.45
CA GLY A 226 4.35 26.89 12.68
C GLY A 226 4.37 25.42 12.25
N GLU A 227 4.88 24.56 13.12
CA GLU A 227 5.03 23.11 12.87
C GLU A 227 3.69 22.41 12.65
N LYS A 228 2.65 22.78 13.41
CA LYS A 228 1.30 22.21 13.28
C LYS A 228 0.70 22.48 11.89
N GLN A 229 0.91 23.69 11.36
CA GLN A 229 0.47 24.03 10.01
C GLN A 229 1.23 23.26 8.93
N LYS A 230 2.55 23.06 9.10
CA LYS A 230 3.37 22.29 8.16
C LYS A 230 2.98 20.80 8.16
N ALA A 231 2.77 20.22 9.33
CA ALA A 231 2.37 18.83 9.50
C ALA A 231 0.90 18.55 9.13
N LEU A 232 0.09 19.61 8.96
CA LEU A 232 -1.35 19.50 8.69
C LEU A 232 -1.64 18.59 7.49
N LYS A 233 -0.80 18.54 6.46
CA LYS A 233 -1.03 17.69 5.27
C LYS A 233 -1.00 16.18 5.56
N HIS A 234 -0.32 15.76 6.62
CA HIS A 234 -0.10 14.34 6.93
C HIS A 234 -0.72 13.91 8.27
N SER A 235 -1.49 14.82 8.87
CA SER A 235 -2.12 14.65 10.18
C SER A 235 -3.52 14.04 10.09
N TYR A 236 -4.10 13.79 11.26
CA TYR A 236 -5.44 13.27 11.46
C TYR A 236 -6.25 14.24 12.32
N LYS A 237 -7.57 14.10 12.28
CA LYS A 237 -8.51 14.83 13.12
C LYS A 237 -9.54 13.87 13.69
N SER A 238 -9.79 13.90 14.99
CA SER A 238 -10.89 13.15 15.60
C SER A 238 -12.25 13.67 15.10
N VAL A 239 -13.25 12.79 15.09
CA VAL A 239 -14.57 13.14 14.54
C VAL A 239 -15.55 13.66 15.58
N ASP A 240 -15.30 13.44 16.87
CA ASP A 240 -16.23 13.78 17.95
C ASP A 240 -15.52 14.00 19.30
N ALA A 241 -16.24 14.63 20.24
CA ALA A 241 -15.76 14.92 21.59
C ALA A 241 -15.51 13.65 22.44
N SER A 242 -16.17 12.53 22.11
CA SER A 242 -15.93 11.25 22.80
C SER A 242 -14.53 10.71 22.48
N THR A 243 -14.14 10.80 21.21
CA THR A 243 -12.79 10.48 20.75
C THR A 243 -11.78 11.45 21.38
N ASP A 244 -12.08 12.75 21.46
CA ASP A 244 -11.21 13.74 22.12
C ASP A 244 -10.92 13.39 23.59
N ALA A 245 -11.95 13.02 24.35
CA ALA A 245 -11.80 12.64 25.75
C ALA A 245 -10.91 11.40 25.92
N LYS A 246 -11.00 10.43 25.01
CA LYS A 246 -10.15 9.23 25.01
C LYS A 246 -8.72 9.52 24.58
N ILE A 247 -8.50 10.46 23.67
CA ILE A 247 -7.15 10.98 23.36
C ILE A 247 -6.51 11.55 24.64
N ASP A 248 -7.25 12.35 25.40
CA ASP A 248 -6.75 12.93 26.66
C ASP A 248 -6.41 11.87 27.73
N VAL A 249 -7.13 10.75 27.74
CA VAL A 249 -6.79 9.60 28.59
C VAL A 249 -5.48 8.98 28.12
N VAL A 250 -5.35 8.66 26.83
CA VAL A 250 -4.14 8.02 26.28
C VAL A 250 -2.89 8.89 26.42
N LEU A 251 -3.02 10.22 26.32
CA LEU A 251 -1.89 11.15 26.51
C LEU A 251 -1.22 11.04 27.90
N LYS A 252 -1.98 10.62 28.92
CA LYS A 252 -1.45 10.39 30.27
C LYS A 252 -0.57 9.14 30.33
N ASP A 253 -0.89 8.13 29.53
CA ASP A 253 -0.16 6.86 29.45
C ASP A 253 1.07 6.96 28.52
N ILE A 254 1.14 7.99 27.66
CA ILE A 254 2.28 8.19 26.77
C ILE A 254 3.49 8.72 27.55
N THR A 255 4.59 7.98 27.41
CA THR A 255 5.82 8.16 28.19
C THR A 255 6.94 8.86 27.43
N SER A 256 6.81 9.05 26.11
CA SER A 256 7.74 9.84 25.30
C SER A 256 7.15 11.19 24.93
N ASN A 257 7.92 12.24 25.19
CA ASN A 257 7.68 13.61 24.73
C ASN A 257 8.63 14.01 23.58
N ASP A 258 9.35 13.04 23.00
CA ASP A 258 10.29 13.24 21.92
C ASP A 258 9.78 12.52 20.66
N SER A 259 9.50 13.32 19.63
CA SER A 259 9.07 12.83 18.32
C SER A 259 10.16 12.06 17.57
N ASN A 260 11.42 12.16 18.00
CA ASN A 260 12.53 11.42 17.43
C ASN A 260 12.85 10.14 18.20
N ASN A 261 12.18 9.92 19.35
CA ASN A 261 12.44 8.78 20.22
C ASN A 261 11.11 8.25 20.79
N ALA A 262 10.34 7.54 19.95
CA ALA A 262 9.17 6.83 20.45
C ALA A 262 9.60 5.67 21.35
N LYS A 263 9.01 5.64 22.55
CA LYS A 263 8.99 4.44 23.38
C LYS A 263 7.98 3.48 22.80
N ASN A 264 8.17 2.19 23.08
CA ASN A 264 7.38 1.02 22.68
C ASN A 264 5.86 1.14 22.91
N GLN A 265 5.21 2.09 22.23
CA GLN A 265 3.82 2.48 22.33
C GLN A 265 3.32 2.81 20.93
N TRP A 266 2.13 2.30 20.60
CA TRP A 266 1.64 2.31 19.23
C TRP A 266 0.17 2.70 19.14
N LEU A 267 -0.16 3.29 18.00
CA LEU A 267 -1.53 3.51 17.57
C LEU A 267 -1.81 2.62 16.38
N LEU A 268 -2.78 1.73 16.50
CA LEU A 268 -3.26 0.89 15.43
C LEU A 268 -4.43 1.58 14.72
N PHE A 269 -4.29 1.82 13.42
CA PHE A 269 -5.28 2.45 12.54
C PHE A 269 -5.93 1.40 11.65
N ILE A 270 -7.22 1.15 11.85
CA ILE A 270 -8.00 0.22 11.02
C ILE A 270 -9.05 1.02 10.26
N LYS A 271 -9.19 0.82 8.94
CA LYS A 271 -10.25 1.47 8.17
C LYS A 271 -11.62 1.13 8.79
N LYS A 272 -12.48 2.15 8.96
CA LYS A 272 -13.73 2.04 9.73
C LYS A 272 -14.73 1.03 9.16
N ASP A 273 -14.65 0.76 7.86
CA ASP A 273 -15.44 -0.23 7.15
C ASP A 273 -14.97 -1.68 7.35
N ASN A 274 -13.73 -1.89 7.80
CA ASN A 274 -13.19 -3.20 8.12
C ASN A 274 -13.64 -3.67 9.52
N LYS A 275 -14.93 -3.99 9.63
CA LYS A 275 -15.59 -4.40 10.89
C LYS A 275 -14.97 -5.65 11.51
N GLN A 276 -14.49 -6.58 10.69
CA GLN A 276 -13.91 -7.85 11.15
C GLN A 276 -12.61 -7.60 11.93
N ASP A 277 -11.71 -6.79 11.39
CA ASP A 277 -10.45 -6.46 12.05
C ASP A 277 -10.69 -5.60 13.30
N ILE A 278 -11.62 -4.65 13.23
CA ILE A 278 -12.04 -3.86 14.40
C ILE A 278 -12.52 -4.75 15.54
N GLU A 279 -13.39 -5.71 15.26
CA GLU A 279 -13.92 -6.61 16.28
C GLU A 279 -12.82 -7.52 16.83
N SER A 280 -11.91 -7.98 15.97
CA SER A 280 -10.78 -8.85 16.35
C SER A 280 -9.84 -8.18 17.36
N VAL A 281 -9.69 -6.85 17.33
CA VAL A 281 -8.74 -6.12 18.20
C VAL A 281 -9.39 -5.38 19.37
N LYS A 282 -10.72 -5.32 19.44
CA LYS A 282 -11.48 -4.43 20.34
C LYS A 282 -11.10 -4.52 21.82
N ASN A 283 -10.67 -5.69 22.26
CA ASN A 283 -10.31 -5.98 23.66
C ASN A 283 -8.80 -6.16 23.88
N LYS A 284 -7.97 -5.83 22.88
CA LYS A 284 -6.51 -6.01 22.90
C LYS A 284 -5.75 -4.70 23.13
N GLY A 285 -6.38 -3.57 22.84
CA GLY A 285 -5.82 -2.24 23.09
C GLY A 285 -6.89 -1.28 23.57
N THR A 286 -6.47 -0.09 24.00
CA THR A 286 -7.40 0.97 24.42
C THR A 286 -8.00 1.61 23.18
N GLU A 287 -9.29 1.37 22.94
CA GLU A 287 -9.99 2.01 21.82
C GLU A 287 -10.09 3.53 22.05
N ILE A 288 -9.44 4.32 21.18
CA ILE A 288 -9.48 5.79 21.20
C ILE A 288 -10.76 6.32 20.54
N GLY A 289 -11.15 5.78 19.39
CA GLY A 289 -12.33 6.26 18.66
C GLY A 289 -12.11 6.36 17.16
N THR A 290 -12.77 7.32 16.51
CA THR A 290 -12.65 7.50 15.05
C THR A 290 -11.89 8.78 14.70
N VAL A 291 -10.94 8.67 13.78
CA VAL A 291 -10.22 9.81 13.20
C VAL A 291 -10.36 9.82 11.68
N ILE A 292 -10.14 10.98 11.08
CA ILE A 292 -10.11 11.21 9.64
C ILE A 292 -8.80 11.88 9.22
N GLU A 293 -8.33 11.59 8.02
CA GLU A 293 -7.21 12.33 7.43
C GLU A 293 -7.57 13.81 7.24
N THR A 294 -6.59 14.69 7.44
CA THR A 294 -6.79 16.14 7.31
C THR A 294 -6.73 16.65 5.88
N LYS A 295 -6.04 15.93 4.97
CA LYS A 295 -5.72 16.34 3.60
C LYS A 295 -6.82 16.11 2.56
N SER A 296 -7.81 15.27 2.85
CA SER A 296 -8.79 14.83 1.84
C SER A 296 -10.13 15.55 1.99
N LYS A 297 -10.77 15.85 0.84
CA LYS A 297 -12.16 16.33 0.77
C LYS A 297 -13.16 15.23 1.14
N ASP A 298 -12.80 13.98 0.89
CA ASP A 298 -13.51 12.79 1.34
C ASP A 298 -12.53 11.89 2.09
N PRO A 299 -12.29 12.17 3.39
CA PRO A 299 -11.23 11.52 4.12
C PRO A 299 -11.62 10.12 4.54
N ALA A 300 -10.69 9.18 4.37
CA ALA A 300 -10.78 7.86 4.96
C ALA A 300 -10.97 8.00 6.48
N LYS A 301 -11.90 7.19 7.01
CA LYS A 301 -12.20 7.11 8.44
C LYS A 301 -11.47 5.91 9.00
N TYR A 302 -10.75 6.11 10.09
CA TYR A 302 -10.03 5.07 10.80
C TYR A 302 -10.56 4.93 12.21
N LYS A 303 -10.76 3.68 12.64
CA LYS A 303 -10.88 3.33 14.05
C LYS A 303 -9.47 3.18 14.62
N VAL A 304 -9.20 3.83 15.75
CA VAL A 304 -7.86 3.87 16.35
C VAL A 304 -7.85 3.17 17.70
N PHE A 305 -6.84 2.31 17.90
CA PHE A 305 -6.57 1.61 19.15
C PHE A 305 -5.16 1.95 19.64
N PHE A 306 -4.99 2.14 20.95
CA PHE A 306 -3.71 2.40 21.58
C PHE A 306 -3.17 1.16 22.27
N PHE A 307 -1.89 0.86 22.04
CA PHE A 307 -1.14 -0.22 22.67
C PHE A 307 -0.01 0.40 23.48
N LYS A 308 -0.09 0.23 24.80
CA LYS A 308 0.85 0.81 25.77
C LYS A 308 2.21 0.10 25.83
N ASP A 309 2.25 -1.16 25.41
CA ASP A 309 3.41 -2.05 25.42
C ASP A 309 3.18 -3.24 24.46
N GLU A 310 4.17 -4.13 24.34
CA GLU A 310 4.15 -5.29 23.42
C GLU A 310 3.36 -6.49 23.97
N SER A 311 2.72 -6.39 25.15
CA SER A 311 2.09 -7.55 25.79
C SER A 311 1.01 -8.20 24.92
N GLN A 312 0.26 -7.40 24.17
CA GLN A 312 -0.80 -7.82 23.26
C GLN A 312 -0.33 -7.92 21.80
N LEU A 313 0.97 -7.75 21.56
CA LEU A 313 1.56 -7.79 20.22
C LEU A 313 2.46 -9.02 20.07
N GLU A 314 2.40 -9.64 18.91
CA GLU A 314 3.35 -10.67 18.49
C GLU A 314 4.44 -9.98 17.66
N LYS A 315 5.70 -10.29 17.94
CA LYS A 315 6.86 -9.73 17.25
C LYS A 315 7.44 -10.77 16.31
N LYS A 316 7.50 -10.46 15.01
CA LYS A 316 8.20 -11.23 13.99
C LYS A 316 9.41 -10.43 13.50
N GLU A 317 10.61 -10.98 13.68
CA GLU A 317 11.84 -10.41 13.13
C GLU A 317 12.14 -11.09 11.79
N LEU A 318 12.22 -10.30 10.73
CA LEU A 318 12.67 -10.74 9.42
C LEU A 318 14.14 -10.37 9.26
N SER A 319 14.96 -11.37 8.98
CA SER A 319 16.38 -11.22 8.61
C SER A 319 16.52 -11.23 7.09
N SER A 320 17.75 -11.37 6.59
CA SER A 320 18.03 -11.49 5.16
C SER A 320 17.25 -12.63 4.47
N THR A 321 16.91 -13.71 5.18
CA THR A 321 16.10 -14.81 4.60
C THR A 321 14.60 -14.52 4.57
N GLY A 322 14.13 -13.50 5.29
CA GLY A 322 12.72 -13.12 5.36
C GLY A 322 12.42 -11.80 4.66
N THR A 323 13.41 -11.18 4.03
CA THR A 323 13.29 -9.89 3.35
C THR A 323 13.96 -9.96 1.99
N LEU A 324 13.43 -9.21 1.01
CA LEU A 324 14.00 -9.19 -0.33
C LEU A 324 15.34 -8.45 -0.32
N GLN A 325 16.40 -9.13 -0.76
CA GLN A 325 17.75 -8.57 -0.91
C GLN A 325 17.99 -8.01 -2.31
N GLU A 326 18.99 -7.13 -2.45
CA GLU A 326 19.29 -6.47 -3.73
C GLU A 326 19.64 -7.47 -4.84
N ASN A 327 20.39 -8.51 -4.51
CA ASN A 327 20.83 -9.56 -5.45
C ASN A 327 19.67 -10.44 -5.96
N GLU A 328 18.52 -10.43 -5.29
CA GLU A 328 17.30 -11.16 -5.67
C GLU A 328 16.39 -10.31 -6.55
N LEU A 329 16.50 -8.98 -6.48
CA LEU A 329 15.65 -8.06 -7.21
C LEU A 329 16.05 -7.99 -8.69
N ILE A 330 15.13 -8.40 -9.56
CA ILE A 330 15.25 -8.20 -11.00
C ILE A 330 14.43 -6.97 -11.41
N ALA A 331 15.09 -5.98 -11.99
CA ALA A 331 14.44 -4.76 -12.47
C ALA A 331 14.45 -4.68 -13.99
N PHE A 332 13.28 -4.39 -14.57
CA PHE A 332 13.09 -4.17 -15.99
C PHE A 332 12.45 -2.80 -16.22
N PRO A 333 12.62 -2.19 -17.41
CA PRO A 333 11.72 -1.14 -17.84
C PRO A 333 10.26 -1.61 -17.75
N VAL A 334 9.35 -0.72 -17.34
CA VAL A 334 7.92 -1.01 -17.27
C VAL A 334 7.45 -1.57 -18.64
N PRO A 335 6.60 -2.63 -18.66
CA PRO A 335 6.14 -3.21 -19.92
C PRO A 335 5.53 -2.13 -20.81
N GLY A 336 6.16 -1.88 -21.95
CA GLY A 336 5.76 -0.83 -22.88
C GLY A 336 4.70 -1.28 -23.89
N LYS A 337 4.40 -2.57 -23.95
CA LYS A 337 3.48 -3.18 -24.92
C LYS A 337 2.31 -3.87 -24.21
N TRP A 338 1.15 -3.90 -24.86
CA TRP A 338 -0.04 -4.59 -24.40
C TRP A 338 -0.42 -5.77 -25.28
#